data_AF-F3CCN2-F1
#
_entry.id   AF-F3CCN2-F1
#
_cell.length_a   1.000
_cell.length_b   1.000
_cell.length_c   1.000
_cell.angle_alpha   90.00
_cell.angle_beta   90.00
_cell.angle_gamma   90.00
#
_symmetry.space_group_name_H-M   'P 1'
#
loop_
_entity.id
_entity.type
_entity.pdbx_description
1 polymer ?
#
loop_
_entity_poly.entity_id
_entity_poly.type
_entity_poly.pdbx_seq_one_letter_code
_entity_poly.pdbx_strand_id
1 'polypeptide(L)' 'MLDSKLLRTQLQDVADRLASRGFTLDVARIESLEAQRKAAQTR' A
#
# COMPACT_ATOMS: atom_id res chain seq x y z
N MET A 1 -2.72 -8.99 -10.62
CA MET A 1 -3.19 -8.05 -9.57
C MET A 1 -2.38 -8.29 -8.31
N LEU A 2 -1.96 -7.24 -7.59
CA LEU A 2 -1.30 -7.39 -6.29
C LEU A 2 -2.34 -7.76 -5.22
N ASP A 3 -1.93 -8.56 -4.23
CA ASP A 3 -2.79 -8.92 -3.11
C ASP A 3 -3.03 -7.68 -2.24
N SER A 4 -4.29 -7.25 -2.17
CA SER A 4 -4.70 -6.08 -1.39
C SER A 4 -4.58 -6.28 0.11
N LYS A 5 -4.63 -7.52 0.62
CA LYS A 5 -4.35 -7.81 2.03
C LYS A 5 -2.87 -7.58 2.33
N LEU A 6 -2.00 -8.05 1.44
CA LEU A 6 -0.54 -7.90 1.58
C LEU A 6 -0.12 -6.43 1.52
N LEU A 7 -0.71 -5.64 0.62
CA LEU A 7 -0.44 -4.19 0.55
C LEU A 7 -0.85 -3.44 1.82
N ARG A 8 -1.83 -3.95 2.57
CA ARG A 8 -2.29 -3.31 3.83
C ARG A 8 -1.50 -3.73 5.05
N THR A 9 -0.99 -4.96 5.06
CA THR A 9 -0.28 -5.52 6.23
C THR A 9 1.23 -5.42 6.11
N GLN A 10 1.77 -5.46 4.88
CA GLN A 10 3.20 -5.56 4.58
C GLN A 10 3.59 -4.60 3.43
N LEU A 11 3.09 -3.36 3.48
CA LEU A 11 3.31 -2.37 2.43
C LEU A 11 4.79 -2.15 2.10
N GLN A 12 5.63 -2.10 3.15
CA GLN A 12 7.07 -1.87 3.00
C GLN A 12 7.77 -3.05 2.32
N ASP A 13 7.48 -4.29 2.73
CA ASP A 13 8.05 -5.48 2.10
C ASP A 13 7.65 -5.60 0.62
N VAL A 14 6.43 -5.18 0.27
CA VAL A 14 5.98 -5.13 -1.12
C VAL A 14 6.70 -4.03 -1.90
N ALA A 15 6.90 -2.86 -1.30
CA ALA A 15 7.66 -1.77 -1.92
C ALA A 15 9.10 -2.20 -2.22
N ASP A 16 9.77 -2.87 -1.28
CA ASP A 16 11.15 -3.35 -1.44
C ASP A 16 11.26 -4.43 -2.53
N ARG A 17 10.30 -5.37 -2.56
CA ARG A 17 10.22 -6.39 -3.62
C ARG A 17 9.96 -5.78 -4.98
N LEU A 18 9.14 -4.75 -5.07
CA LEU A 18 8.89 -4.04 -6.32
C LEU A 18 10.12 -3.22 -6.74
N ALA A 19 10.82 -2.60 -5.79
CA ALA A 19 12.05 -1.85 -6.05
C ALA A 19 13.13 -2.76 -6.64
N SER A 20 13.25 -4.00 -6.15
CA SER A 20 14.16 -5.01 -6.73
C SER A 20 13.85 -5.36 -8.20
N ARG A 21 12.62 -5.09 -8.65
CA ARG A 21 12.16 -5.28 -10.04
C ARG A 21 12.21 -3.98 -10.86
N GLY A 22 12.78 -2.90 -10.31
CA GLY A 22 12.87 -1.59 -10.95
C GLY A 22 11.57 -0.77 -10.89
N PHE A 23 10.63 -1.15 -10.01
CA PHE A 23 9.39 -0.40 -9.81
C PHE A 23 9.36 0.25 -8.42
N THR A 24 9.25 1.58 -8.37
CA THR A 24 9.09 2.31 -7.12
C THR A 24 7.61 2.43 -6.77
N LEU A 25 7.20 1.76 -5.69
CA LEU A 25 5.84 1.90 -5.16
C LEU A 25 5.72 3.20 -4.36
N ASP A 26 4.68 3.99 -4.63
CA ASP A 26 4.36 5.19 -3.84
C ASP A 26 3.65 4.81 -2.53
N VAL A 27 4.46 4.51 -1.52
CA VAL A 27 4.02 4.12 -0.18
C VAL A 27 3.18 5.23 0.46
N ALA A 28 3.63 6.49 0.37
CA ALA A 28 2.97 7.63 0.99
C ALA A 28 1.54 7.82 0.45
N ARG A 29 1.35 7.64 -0.87
CA ARG A 29 0.02 7.71 -1.46
C ARG A 29 -0.88 6.56 -1.01
N ILE A 30 -0.35 5.34 -0.87
CA ILE A 30 -1.13 4.20 -0.38
C ILE A 30 -1.54 4.41 1.08
N GLU A 31 -0.66 4.90 1.93
CA GLU A 31 -0.97 5.22 3.33
C GLU A 31 -2.07 6.29 3.44
N SER A 32 -2.01 7.34 2.62
CA SER A 32 -3.05 8.36 2.55
C SER A 32 -4.41 7.78 2.16
N LEU A 33 -4.44 6.89 1.17
CA LEU A 33 -5.66 6.22 0.73
C LEU A 33 -6.23 5.28 1.79
N GLU A 34 -5.38 4.56 2.53
CA GLU A 34 -5.85 3.73 3.66
C GLU A 34 -6.41 4.58 4.81
N ALA A 35 -5.82 5.74 5.09
CA ALA A 35 -6.38 6.69 6.05
C ALA A 35 -7.77 7.19 5.60
N GLN A 36 -7.91 7.57 4.33
CA GLN A 36 -9.20 7.97 3.75
C GLN A 36 -10.23 6.84 3.79
N ARG A 37 -9.81 5.61 3.47
CA ARG A 37 -10.67 4.41 3.52
C ARG A 37 -11.20 4.16 4.92
N LYS A 38 -10.34 4.25 5.95
CA LYS A 38 -10.75 4.11 7.35
C LYS A 38 -11.77 5.18 7.73
N ALA A 39 -11.50 6.45 7.39
CA ALA A 39 -12.41 7.55 7.67
C ALA A 39 -13.77 7.39 6.99
N ALA A 40 -13.79 6.90 5.75
CA ALA A 40 -15.01 6.61 5.01
C ALA A 40 -15.80 5.43 5.59
N GLN A 41 -15.12 4.42 6.15
CA GLN A 41 -15.77 3.24 6.74
C GLN A 41 -16.38 3.51 8.12
N THR A 42 -15.91 4.54 8.83
CA THR A 42 -16.43 4.92 10.16
C THR A 42 -17.67 5.82 10.09
N ARG A 43 -18.01 6.37 8.92
CA ARG A 43 -19.25 7.12 8.68
C ARG A 43 -20.34 6.22 8.11
#